data_AF-A0A6P8I5H2-F1
#
_entry.id   AF-A0A6P8I5H2-F1
#
_cell.length_a   1.000
_cell.length_b   1.000
_cell.length_c   1.000
_cell.angle_alpha   90.00
_cell.angle_beta   90.00
_cell.angle_gamma   90.00
#
_symmetry.space_group_name_H-M   'P 1'
#
loop_
_entity.id
_entity.type
_entity.pdbx_description
1 polymer ?
#
loop_
_entity_poly.entity_id
_entity_poly.type
_entity_poly.pdbx_seq_one_letter_code
_entity_poly.pdbx_strand_id
1 'polypeptide(L)'
;MENQSSESDLASYDSDDSEFNYIPGIYVPRVNYEEENENYERDSNAVEDDDNLPFVGPYENEPLADEEWLKEYKRKKEIEDALRQKLQERIDGVDPCSNWCSCGNCNIDMLQNVYEAKCCRELDGCVEACHADSVLEETQTPPNCIILHPGFRPICLEKWALKQSASKYKTRDKRRYNQIGKESTFLRAVAYREFCQLVYRFLGAQRIPLPACAYHAIRSTFSDQDESFIGFEFEED
;
A
#
# COMPACT_ATOMS: atom_id res chain seq x y z
N MET A 1 -13.84 30.62 -42.39
CA MET A 1 -12.56 29.90 -42.40
C MET A 1 -11.93 30.13 -41.05
N GLU A 2 -11.78 29.02 -40.34
CA GLU A 2 -11.15 28.83 -39.03
C GLU A 2 -9.72 29.42 -39.04
N ASN A 3 -9.08 29.78 -37.92
CA ASN A 3 -8.95 28.99 -36.71
C ASN A 3 -8.47 29.87 -35.54
N GLN A 4 -9.00 29.62 -34.35
CA GLN A 4 -8.64 30.28 -33.09
C GLN A 4 -7.37 29.65 -32.50
N SER A 5 -6.47 30.50 -31.99
CA SER A 5 -5.29 30.11 -31.23
C SER A 5 -5.71 29.60 -29.84
N SER A 6 -5.39 28.34 -29.54
CA SER A 6 -5.55 27.76 -28.21
C SER A 6 -4.28 27.98 -27.39
N GLU A 7 -4.43 28.71 -26.28
CA GLU A 7 -3.46 28.83 -25.19
C GLU A 7 -3.12 27.44 -24.63
N SER A 8 -1.83 27.19 -24.45
CA SER A 8 -1.30 25.97 -23.86
C SER A 8 -1.19 26.12 -22.35
N ASP A 9 -2.16 25.57 -21.62
CA ASP A 9 -2.06 25.38 -20.17
C ASP A 9 -1.07 24.23 -19.88
N LEU A 10 0.15 24.61 -19.53
CA LEU A 10 1.16 23.72 -18.96
C LEU A 10 0.76 23.38 -17.52
N ALA A 11 -0.09 22.37 -17.36
CA ALA A 11 -0.33 21.74 -16.07
C ALA A 11 0.91 20.92 -15.69
N SER A 12 1.65 21.40 -14.69
CA SER A 12 2.72 20.68 -14.00
C SER A 12 2.10 19.55 -13.19
N TYR A 13 2.12 18.34 -13.74
CA TYR A 13 1.75 17.14 -13.01
C TYR A 13 2.99 16.60 -12.31
N ASP A 14 3.12 16.88 -11.01
CA ASP A 14 4.03 16.15 -10.14
C ASP A 14 3.59 14.68 -10.13
N SER A 15 4.44 13.83 -10.68
CA SER A 15 4.21 12.39 -10.77
C SER A 15 4.45 11.77 -9.40
N ASP A 16 3.38 11.70 -8.62
CA ASP A 16 3.35 11.12 -7.29
C ASP A 16 3.53 9.59 -7.34
N ASP A 17 4.68 9.11 -6.87
CA ASP A 17 5.00 7.67 -6.72
C ASP A 17 4.23 7.01 -5.56
N SER A 18 3.53 7.80 -4.72
CA SER A 18 2.66 7.29 -3.65
C SER A 18 1.30 6.82 -4.17
N GLU A 19 0.91 7.19 -5.41
CA GLU A 19 -0.42 6.91 -5.94
C GLU A 19 -0.54 5.45 -6.45
N PHE A 20 -1.54 4.74 -5.92
CA PHE A 20 -2.24 3.55 -6.46
C PHE A 20 -1.92 2.14 -5.93
N ASN A 21 -2.93 1.60 -5.22
CA ASN A 21 -3.48 0.25 -5.41
C ASN A 21 -5.01 0.25 -5.19
N TYR A 22 -5.80 0.85 -6.10
CA TYR A 22 -7.25 0.62 -6.09
C TYR A 22 -7.58 -0.61 -6.94
N ILE A 23 -7.79 -1.76 -6.27
CA ILE A 23 -8.42 -2.93 -6.88
C ILE A 23 -9.89 -2.93 -6.46
N PRO A 24 -10.84 -2.60 -7.35
CA PRO A 24 -12.26 -2.67 -7.01
C PRO A 24 -12.68 -4.13 -6.84
N GLY A 25 -12.86 -4.53 -5.59
CA GLY A 25 -13.60 -5.71 -5.21
C GLY A 25 -14.50 -5.33 -4.06
N ILE A 26 -15.81 -5.25 -4.31
CA ILE A 26 -16.80 -5.21 -3.25
C ILE A 26 -16.67 -6.55 -2.51
N TYR A 27 -16.05 -6.55 -1.34
CA TYR A 27 -16.18 -7.66 -0.41
C TYR A 27 -17.49 -7.45 0.35
N VAL A 28 -18.55 -8.12 -0.11
CA VAL A 28 -19.71 -8.38 0.72
C VAL A 28 -19.41 -9.68 1.46
N PRO A 29 -19.29 -9.68 2.80
CA PRO A 29 -19.34 -10.93 3.54
C PRO A 29 -20.68 -11.60 3.24
N ARG A 30 -20.68 -12.84 2.74
CA ARG A 30 -21.86 -13.69 2.73
C ARG A 30 -22.18 -14.03 4.19
N VAL A 31 -22.96 -13.18 4.83
CA VAL A 31 -23.76 -13.54 6.00
C VAL A 31 -25.08 -14.03 5.46
N ASN A 32 -25.34 -15.33 5.61
CA ASN A 32 -26.68 -15.90 5.44
C ASN A 32 -27.56 -15.25 6.50
N TYR A 33 -28.28 -14.19 6.13
CA TYR A 33 -29.51 -13.82 6.81
C TYR A 33 -30.64 -14.41 5.98
N GLU A 34 -31.52 -15.14 6.65
CA GLU A 34 -32.79 -15.58 6.09
C GLU A 34 -33.55 -14.30 5.68
N GLU A 35 -33.76 -14.11 4.39
CA GLU A 35 -34.55 -12.99 3.86
C GLU A 35 -36.02 -13.20 4.27
N GLU A 36 -36.44 -12.58 5.37
CA GLU A 36 -37.85 -12.29 5.59
C GLU A 36 -38.26 -11.17 4.63
N ASN A 37 -39.07 -11.56 3.67
CA ASN A 37 -39.57 -10.74 2.58
C ASN A 37 -40.68 -9.81 3.11
N GLU A 38 -40.33 -8.60 3.55
CA GLU A 38 -41.31 -7.55 3.82
C GLU A 38 -41.50 -6.65 2.60
N ASN A 39 -42.66 -6.86 1.97
CA ASN A 39 -43.12 -6.15 0.80
C ASN A 39 -43.68 -4.77 1.23
N TYR A 40 -42.90 -3.70 1.09
CA TYR A 40 -43.40 -2.35 1.34
C TYR A 40 -43.91 -1.70 0.05
N GLU A 41 -45.23 -1.61 -0.07
CA GLU A 41 -45.91 -0.79 -1.06
C GLU A 41 -45.54 0.68 -0.85
N ARG A 42 -45.12 1.33 -1.94
CA ARG A 42 -44.78 2.75 -1.96
C ARG A 42 -46.06 3.58 -1.92
N ASP A 43 -46.47 4.01 -0.73
CA ASP A 43 -47.54 5.00 -0.60
C ASP A 43 -46.96 6.42 -0.74
N SER A 44 -47.36 7.09 -1.81
CA SER A 44 -47.02 8.48 -2.09
C SER A 44 -48.05 9.39 -1.41
N ASN A 45 -47.79 9.74 -0.16
CA ASN A 45 -48.49 10.81 0.54
C ASN A 45 -47.51 11.93 0.93
N ALA A 46 -47.94 13.15 0.67
CA ALA A 46 -47.19 14.39 0.81
C ALA A 46 -46.72 14.60 2.27
N VAL A 47 -45.45 14.96 2.43
CA VAL A 47 -44.91 15.39 3.73
C VAL A 47 -45.31 16.85 3.93
N GLU A 48 -46.19 17.09 4.89
CA GLU A 48 -46.45 18.42 5.44
C GLU A 48 -45.23 18.83 6.28
N ASP A 49 -44.73 20.05 6.07
CA ASP A 49 -43.63 20.65 6.84
C ASP A 49 -44.04 20.74 8.32
N ASP A 50 -43.59 19.78 9.14
CA ASP A 50 -43.70 19.83 10.60
C ASP A 50 -42.49 20.56 11.16
N ASP A 51 -42.63 21.88 11.36
CA ASP A 51 -41.66 22.81 11.96
C ASP A 51 -41.28 22.48 13.43
N ASN A 52 -41.57 21.28 13.93
CA ASN A 52 -41.43 20.89 15.32
C ASN A 52 -40.54 19.65 15.56
N LEU A 53 -39.77 19.21 14.54
CA LEU A 53 -38.69 18.25 14.75
C LEU A 53 -37.56 18.90 15.58
N PRO A 54 -37.13 18.30 16.70
CA PRO A 54 -35.99 18.80 17.47
C PRO A 54 -34.79 18.92 16.53
N PHE A 55 -34.15 20.10 16.51
CA PHE A 55 -32.87 20.28 15.83
C PHE A 55 -31.86 19.37 16.49
N VAL A 56 -31.69 18.16 15.95
CA VAL A 56 -30.60 17.27 16.32
C VAL A 56 -29.36 17.90 15.74
N GLY A 57 -28.51 18.44 16.61
CA GLY A 57 -27.23 18.99 16.22
C GLY A 57 -26.39 17.93 15.49
N PRO A 58 -25.51 18.33 14.55
CA PRO A 58 -24.55 17.39 13.97
C PRO A 58 -23.84 16.62 15.09
N TYR A 59 -23.74 15.29 14.95
CA TYR A 59 -23.05 14.39 15.88
C TYR A 59 -23.75 14.10 17.24
N GLU A 60 -24.95 14.64 17.52
CA GLU A 60 -25.63 14.39 18.81
C GLU A 60 -26.13 12.95 18.99
N ASN A 61 -26.41 12.25 17.89
CA ASN A 61 -26.84 10.86 17.91
C ASN A 61 -25.68 9.87 17.70
N GLU A 62 -24.44 10.35 17.62
CA GLU A 62 -23.30 9.45 17.48
C GLU A 62 -22.97 8.84 18.84
N PRO A 63 -22.86 7.50 18.93
CA PRO A 63 -22.50 6.85 20.17
C PRO A 63 -21.10 7.30 20.59
N LEU A 64 -21.00 7.87 21.80
CA LEU A 64 -19.70 8.16 22.40
C LEU A 64 -18.91 6.87 22.55
N ALA A 65 -17.62 6.91 22.20
CA ALA A 65 -16.72 5.78 22.38
C ALA A 65 -16.75 5.33 23.85
N ASP A 66 -17.03 4.05 24.08
CA ASP A 66 -17.04 3.49 25.42
C ASP A 66 -15.62 3.47 26.05
N GLU A 67 -15.57 3.27 27.35
CA GLU A 67 -14.29 3.31 28.09
C GLU A 67 -13.33 2.20 27.64
N GLU A 68 -13.86 1.06 27.19
CA GLU A 68 -13.08 -0.07 26.69
C GLU A 68 -12.43 0.25 25.35
N TRP A 69 -13.19 0.81 24.41
CA TRP A 69 -12.72 1.29 23.12
C TRP A 69 -11.64 2.35 23.29
N LEU A 70 -11.84 3.33 24.18
CA LEU A 70 -10.84 4.36 24.47
C LEU A 70 -9.54 3.77 25.04
N LYS A 71 -9.62 2.75 25.90
CA LYS A 71 -8.44 2.05 26.42
C LYS A 71 -7.71 1.30 25.31
N GLU A 72 -8.42 0.56 24.48
CA GLU A 72 -7.82 -0.18 23.38
C GLU A 72 -7.22 0.74 22.31
N TYR A 73 -7.89 1.86 21.99
CA TYR A 73 -7.37 2.88 21.10
C TYR A 73 -6.06 3.49 21.62
N LYS A 74 -6.01 3.87 22.91
CA LYS A 74 -4.78 4.38 23.54
C LYS A 74 -3.66 3.34 23.49
N ARG A 75 -3.96 2.08 23.83
CA ARG A 75 -2.99 0.98 23.78
C ARG A 75 -2.42 0.79 22.37
N LYS A 76 -3.28 0.80 21.34
CA LYS A 76 -2.84 0.69 19.93
C LYS A 76 -1.95 1.86 19.53
N LYS A 77 -2.34 3.09 19.89
CA LYS A 77 -1.56 4.29 19.61
C LYS A 77 -0.19 4.26 20.26
N GLU A 78 -0.11 3.85 21.53
CA GLU A 78 1.17 3.69 22.25
C GLU A 78 2.09 2.66 21.57
N ILE A 79 1.53 1.54 21.10
CA ILE A 79 2.28 0.52 20.35
C ILE A 79 2.80 1.08 19.02
N GLU A 80 1.97 1.83 18.30
CA GLU A 80 2.33 2.44 17.02
C GLU A 80 3.41 3.52 17.18
N ASP A 81 3.25 4.41 18.16
CA ASP A 81 4.22 5.46 18.48
C ASP A 81 5.57 4.86 18.89
N ALA A 82 5.57 3.81 19.72
CA ALA A 82 6.78 3.08 20.10
C ALA A 82 7.45 2.40 18.90
N LEU A 83 6.66 1.80 17.99
CA LEU A 83 7.19 1.22 16.76
C LEU A 83 7.81 2.29 15.86
N ARG A 84 7.12 3.42 15.67
CA ARG A 84 7.60 4.53 14.85
C ARG A 84 8.91 5.09 15.41
N GLN A 85 9.01 5.28 16.72
CA GLN A 85 10.24 5.73 17.38
C GLN A 85 11.39 4.75 17.14
N LYS A 86 11.17 3.44 17.36
CA LYS A 86 12.19 2.41 17.12
C LYS A 86 12.70 2.43 15.67
N LEU A 87 11.81 2.63 14.71
CA LEU A 87 12.18 2.70 13.30
C LEU A 87 12.90 4.01 12.94
N GLN A 88 12.56 5.12 13.59
CA GLN A 88 13.29 6.38 13.47
C GLN A 88 14.75 6.23 13.93
N GLU A 89 15.00 5.57 15.05
CA GLU A 89 16.35 5.30 15.55
C GLU A 89 17.22 4.51 14.55
N ARG A 90 16.61 3.65 13.73
CA ARG A 90 17.30 2.92 12.65
C ARG A 90 17.70 3.83 11.49
N ILE A 91 16.83 4.76 11.10
CA ILE A 91 17.10 5.74 10.02
C ILE A 91 18.14 6.77 10.47
N ASP A 92 18.04 7.24 11.70
CA ASP A 92 18.97 8.23 12.28
C ASP A 92 20.37 7.64 12.54
N GLY A 93 20.54 6.32 12.37
CA GLY A 93 21.80 5.62 12.55
C GLY A 93 22.18 5.36 14.02
N VAL A 94 21.26 5.59 14.96
CA VAL A 94 21.42 5.23 16.37
C VAL A 94 21.49 3.71 16.52
N ASP A 95 20.62 2.99 15.81
CA ASP A 95 20.67 1.54 15.67
C ASP A 95 21.19 1.14 14.27
N PRO A 96 22.49 0.81 14.12
CA PRO A 96 23.08 0.52 12.83
C PRO A 96 22.45 -0.72 12.17
N CYS A 97 22.44 -0.75 10.83
CA CYS A 97 21.81 -1.82 10.04
C CYS A 97 22.24 -3.24 10.47
N SER A 98 23.49 -3.41 10.87
CA SER A 98 24.03 -4.70 11.35
C SER A 98 23.30 -5.28 12.58
N ASN A 99 22.67 -4.43 13.40
CA ASN A 99 22.01 -4.86 14.63
C ASN A 99 20.60 -5.40 14.38
N TRP A 100 19.85 -4.79 13.46
CA TRP A 100 18.46 -5.18 13.18
C TRP A 100 18.28 -5.99 11.89
N CYS A 101 19.27 -6.00 11.00
CA CYS A 101 19.23 -6.80 9.78
C CYS A 101 19.59 -8.26 10.05
N SER A 102 18.57 -9.13 10.10
CA SER A 102 18.78 -10.58 10.20
C SER A 102 18.97 -11.29 8.86
N CYS A 103 18.74 -10.62 7.72
CA CYS A 103 18.81 -11.24 6.38
C CYS A 103 20.13 -10.99 5.64
N GLY A 104 21.00 -10.13 6.17
CA GLY A 104 22.31 -9.80 5.60
C GLY A 104 22.30 -8.92 4.34
N ASN A 105 21.14 -8.46 3.87
CA ASN A 105 21.01 -7.71 2.62
C ASN A 105 20.21 -6.38 2.75
N CYS A 106 19.90 -5.93 3.96
CA CYS A 106 19.27 -4.63 4.15
C CYS A 106 20.31 -3.51 3.98
N ASN A 107 19.87 -2.37 3.47
CA ASN A 107 20.69 -1.17 3.30
C ASN A 107 19.80 0.06 3.54
N ILE A 108 20.36 1.11 4.15
CA ILE A 108 19.65 2.31 4.60
C ILE A 108 19.76 3.46 3.59
N ASP A 109 20.78 3.47 2.73
CA ASP A 109 21.20 4.61 1.90
C ASP A 109 20.09 5.16 0.99
N MET A 110 19.16 4.29 0.58
CA MET A 110 18.06 4.65 -0.32
C MET A 110 16.69 4.70 0.36
N LEU A 111 16.61 4.56 1.69
CA LEU A 111 15.35 4.63 2.43
C LEU A 111 14.91 6.09 2.62
N GLN A 112 13.60 6.33 2.57
CA GLN A 112 13.03 7.69 2.69
C GLN A 112 12.08 7.81 3.87
N ASN A 113 11.49 6.69 4.33
CA ASN A 113 10.55 6.67 5.44
C ASN A 113 11.00 5.66 6.51
N VAL A 114 10.75 5.98 7.78
CA VAL A 114 10.95 5.09 8.93
C VAL A 114 10.32 3.72 8.74
N TYR A 115 9.13 3.64 8.14
CA TYR A 115 8.43 2.36 7.92
C TYR A 115 9.16 1.43 6.94
N GLU A 116 10.11 1.95 6.15
CA GLU A 116 10.95 1.19 5.23
C GLU A 116 12.15 0.53 5.94
N ALA A 117 12.48 0.95 7.16
CA ALA A 117 13.59 0.43 7.97
C ALA A 117 13.27 -0.91 8.67
N LYS A 118 12.60 -1.82 7.96
CA LYS A 118 12.25 -3.16 8.42
C LYS A 118 13.04 -4.22 7.66
N CYS A 119 13.50 -5.24 8.38
CA CYS A 119 14.11 -6.41 7.75
C CYS A 119 13.02 -7.32 7.18
N CYS A 120 13.27 -8.00 6.05
CA CYS A 120 12.32 -8.97 5.50
C CYS A 120 12.05 -10.16 6.44
N ARG A 121 12.91 -10.40 7.45
CA ARG A 121 12.68 -11.42 8.48
C ARG A 121 11.75 -10.95 9.61
N GLU A 122 11.45 -9.64 9.68
CA GLU A 122 10.46 -9.06 10.61
C GLU A 122 9.05 -9.03 9.98
N LEU A 123 8.92 -9.40 8.71
CA LEU A 123 7.65 -9.43 7.98
C LEU A 123 7.22 -10.87 7.75
N ASP A 124 6.13 -11.29 8.40
CA ASP A 124 5.64 -12.67 8.34
C ASP A 124 5.41 -13.14 6.90
N GLY A 125 4.78 -12.30 6.06
CA GLY A 125 4.57 -12.66 4.66
C GLY A 125 5.87 -12.93 3.89
N CYS A 126 6.95 -12.20 4.16
CA CYS A 126 8.24 -12.46 3.51
C CYS A 126 8.85 -13.79 3.98
N VAL A 127 8.69 -14.13 5.27
CA VAL A 127 9.12 -15.41 5.81
C VAL A 127 8.30 -16.53 5.17
N GLU A 128 6.97 -16.43 5.17
CA GLU A 128 6.07 -17.41 4.54
C GLU A 128 6.38 -17.61 3.06
N ALA A 129 6.59 -16.54 2.30
CA ALA A 129 6.95 -16.61 0.89
C ALA A 129 8.27 -17.38 0.66
N CYS A 130 9.29 -17.14 1.47
CA CYS A 130 10.56 -17.88 1.39
C CYS A 130 10.43 -19.36 1.80
N HIS A 131 9.44 -19.70 2.63
CA HIS A 131 9.22 -21.05 3.13
C HIS A 131 8.18 -21.85 2.32
N ALA A 132 7.63 -21.29 1.24
CA ALA A 132 6.65 -21.97 0.40
C ALA A 132 7.22 -23.24 -0.26
N ASP A 133 6.41 -24.30 -0.36
CA ASP A 133 6.84 -25.60 -0.90
C ASP A 133 7.45 -25.48 -2.30
N SER A 134 6.85 -24.68 -3.19
CA SER A 134 7.37 -24.46 -4.54
C SER A 134 8.76 -23.80 -4.55
N VAL A 135 9.10 -23.02 -3.52
CA VAL A 135 10.43 -22.43 -3.37
C VAL A 135 11.42 -23.47 -2.88
N LEU A 136 11.02 -24.31 -1.93
CA LEU A 136 11.86 -25.38 -1.38
C LEU A 136 12.18 -26.46 -2.42
N GLU A 137 11.27 -26.74 -3.35
CA GLU A 137 11.53 -27.62 -4.49
C GLU A 137 12.71 -27.14 -5.35
N GLU A 138 12.83 -25.83 -5.57
CA GLU A 138 13.89 -25.23 -6.39
C GLU A 138 15.19 -25.00 -5.60
N THR A 139 15.08 -24.53 -4.35
CA THR A 139 16.22 -24.04 -3.54
C THR A 139 16.75 -25.05 -2.53
N GLN A 140 16.03 -26.15 -2.29
CA GLN A 140 16.27 -27.18 -1.26
C GLN A 140 16.22 -26.67 0.20
N THR A 141 16.54 -25.42 0.46
CA THR A 141 16.50 -24.74 1.76
C THR A 141 15.91 -23.35 1.62
N PRO A 142 15.12 -22.87 2.60
CA PRO A 142 14.47 -21.58 2.51
C PRO A 142 15.52 -20.45 2.41
N PRO A 143 15.40 -19.54 1.41
CA PRO A 143 16.33 -18.43 1.28
C PRO A 143 16.29 -17.52 2.51
N ASN A 144 17.49 -17.11 2.97
CA ASN A 144 17.65 -16.27 4.15
C ASN A 144 17.14 -14.83 3.96
N CYS A 145 16.93 -14.40 2.71
CA CYS A 145 16.43 -13.07 2.38
C CYS A 145 15.41 -13.14 1.25
N ILE A 146 14.41 -12.26 1.28
CA ILE A 146 13.36 -12.22 0.24
C ILE A 146 13.92 -11.88 -1.15
N ILE A 147 15.03 -11.15 -1.24
CA ILE A 147 15.65 -10.84 -2.53
C ILE A 147 16.32 -12.06 -3.18
N LEU A 148 16.57 -13.12 -2.39
CA LEU A 148 17.09 -14.41 -2.84
C LEU A 148 15.97 -15.40 -3.19
N HIS A 149 14.70 -15.00 -3.00
CA HIS A 149 13.57 -15.79 -3.46
C HIS A 149 13.64 -15.96 -4.99
N PRO A 150 13.46 -17.18 -5.55
CA PRO A 150 13.61 -17.43 -6.98
C PRO A 150 12.73 -16.53 -7.86
N GLY A 151 11.51 -16.26 -7.39
CA GLY A 151 10.58 -15.33 -8.04
C GLY A 151 10.94 -13.85 -7.93
N PHE A 152 11.79 -13.41 -6.99
CA PHE A 152 12.00 -11.97 -6.73
C PHE A 152 12.60 -11.27 -7.93
N ARG A 153 13.71 -11.79 -8.49
CA ARG A 153 14.36 -11.20 -9.66
C ARG A 153 13.44 -11.13 -10.89
N PRO A 154 12.85 -12.24 -11.38
CA PRO A 154 12.02 -12.19 -12.58
C PRO A 154 10.74 -11.36 -12.41
N ILE A 155 10.21 -11.22 -11.19
CA ILE A 155 8.95 -10.51 -10.93
C ILE A 155 9.19 -9.03 -10.62
N CYS A 156 10.23 -8.71 -9.84
CA CYS A 156 10.44 -7.35 -9.32
C CYS A 156 11.55 -6.58 -10.03
N LEU A 157 12.51 -7.25 -10.68
CA LEU A 157 13.70 -6.60 -11.26
C LEU A 157 13.80 -6.71 -12.79
N GLU A 158 13.03 -7.58 -13.43
CA GLU A 158 13.09 -7.73 -14.90
C GLU A 158 12.15 -6.75 -15.63
N LYS A 159 12.76 -5.83 -16.37
CA LYS A 159 12.07 -4.72 -17.07
C LYS A 159 10.87 -5.15 -17.91
N TRP A 160 11.03 -6.20 -18.72
CA TRP A 160 9.96 -6.64 -19.61
C TRP A 160 8.82 -7.35 -18.87
N ALA A 161 9.13 -8.06 -17.78
CA ALA A 161 8.13 -8.66 -16.92
C ALA A 161 7.26 -7.59 -16.25
N LEU A 162 7.89 -6.54 -15.72
CA LEU A 162 7.18 -5.39 -15.12
C LEU A 162 6.30 -4.65 -16.13
N LYS A 163 6.81 -4.39 -17.35
CA LYS A 163 6.00 -3.75 -18.41
C LYS A 163 4.78 -4.59 -18.77
N GLN A 164 4.95 -5.91 -18.87
CA GLN A 164 3.85 -6.81 -19.16
C GLN A 164 2.81 -6.82 -18.02
N SER A 165 3.29 -6.87 -16.78
CA SER A 165 2.44 -6.96 -15.60
C SER A 165 1.73 -5.66 -15.25
N ALA A 166 2.28 -4.51 -15.64
CA ALA A 166 1.70 -3.19 -15.42
C ALA A 166 0.23 -3.09 -15.85
N SER A 167 -0.13 -3.76 -16.95
CA SER A 167 -1.49 -3.81 -17.51
C SER A 167 -2.56 -4.38 -16.55
N LYS A 168 -2.15 -5.12 -15.52
CA LYS A 168 -3.03 -5.66 -14.46
C LYS A 168 -3.52 -4.57 -13.51
N TYR A 169 -2.74 -3.50 -13.33
CA TYR A 169 -3.01 -2.46 -12.33
C TYR A 169 -3.85 -1.34 -12.90
N LYS A 170 -4.59 -0.67 -12.02
CA LYS A 170 -5.41 0.48 -12.35
C LYS A 170 -5.11 1.63 -11.40
N THR A 171 -5.23 2.84 -11.94
CA THR A 171 -5.27 4.06 -11.14
C THR A 171 -6.60 4.17 -10.37
N ARG A 172 -6.70 5.12 -9.44
CA ARG A 172 -7.90 5.47 -8.67
C ARG A 172 -9.06 5.84 -9.59
N ASP A 173 -8.76 6.51 -10.68
CA ASP A 173 -9.71 6.83 -11.76
C ASP A 173 -10.12 5.62 -12.61
N LYS A 174 -9.75 4.39 -12.19
CA LYS A 174 -10.03 3.11 -12.87
C LYS A 174 -9.41 3.01 -14.26
N ARG A 175 -8.47 3.89 -14.61
CA ARG A 175 -7.70 3.82 -15.87
C ARG A 175 -6.61 2.78 -15.73
N ARG A 176 -6.22 2.16 -16.85
CA ARG A 176 -5.09 1.22 -16.85
C ARG A 176 -3.82 1.96 -16.45
N TYR A 177 -3.04 1.34 -15.56
CA TYR A 177 -1.75 1.89 -15.19
C TYR A 177 -0.81 1.80 -16.38
N ASN A 178 -0.44 2.96 -16.91
CA ASN A 178 0.45 3.10 -18.06
C ASN A 178 1.63 3.98 -17.65
N GLN A 179 2.72 3.91 -18.41
CA GLN A 179 3.88 4.75 -18.19
C GLN A 179 3.49 6.23 -18.38
N ILE A 180 3.53 6.98 -17.29
CA ILE A 180 3.42 8.44 -17.24
C ILE A 180 4.75 8.93 -16.67
N GLY A 181 5.39 9.91 -17.31
CA GLY A 181 6.70 10.41 -16.88
C GLY A 181 7.86 9.45 -17.18
N LYS A 182 8.81 9.36 -16.23
CA LYS A 182 10.05 8.59 -16.39
C LYS A 182 9.81 7.08 -16.35
N GLU A 183 10.59 6.34 -17.13
CA GLU A 183 10.48 4.88 -17.19
C GLU A 183 10.91 4.22 -15.87
N SER A 184 11.95 4.75 -15.21
CA SER A 184 12.48 4.31 -13.92
C SER A 184 11.41 4.35 -12.82
N THR A 185 10.79 5.51 -12.63
CA THR A 185 9.62 5.78 -11.77
C THR A 185 8.51 4.75 -11.99
N PHE A 186 8.07 4.60 -13.24
CA PHE A 186 7.04 3.63 -13.62
C PHE A 186 7.43 2.19 -13.26
N LEU A 187 8.66 1.76 -13.56
CA LEU A 187 9.14 0.41 -13.26
C LEU A 187 9.24 0.16 -11.75
N ARG A 188 9.71 1.13 -10.95
CA ARG A 188 9.75 1.03 -9.49
C ARG A 188 8.35 0.86 -8.91
N ALA A 189 7.40 1.70 -9.32
CA ALA A 189 6.03 1.64 -8.84
C ALA A 189 5.39 0.27 -9.15
N VAL A 190 5.61 -0.27 -10.35
CA VAL A 190 5.13 -1.61 -10.71
C VAL A 190 5.86 -2.69 -9.91
N ALA A 191 7.18 -2.58 -9.71
CA ALA A 191 7.96 -3.53 -8.93
C ALA A 191 7.50 -3.61 -7.46
N TYR A 192 7.16 -2.48 -6.84
CA TYR A 192 6.61 -2.47 -5.49
C TYR A 192 5.29 -3.24 -5.39
N ARG A 193 4.42 -3.10 -6.39
CA ARG A 193 3.14 -3.84 -6.44
C ARG A 193 3.33 -5.32 -6.72
N GLU A 194 4.21 -5.66 -7.66
CA GLU A 194 4.55 -7.04 -7.97
C GLU A 194 5.20 -7.75 -6.76
N PHE A 195 6.03 -7.05 -5.99
CA PHE A 195 6.54 -7.55 -4.72
C PHE A 195 5.40 -7.89 -3.75
N CYS A 196 4.44 -6.99 -3.56
CA CYS A 196 3.29 -7.25 -2.70
C CYS A 196 2.48 -8.46 -3.18
N GLN A 197 2.32 -8.66 -4.49
CA GLN A 197 1.68 -9.87 -5.04
C GLN A 197 2.51 -11.13 -4.80
N LEU A 198 3.84 -11.06 -4.94
CA LEU A 198 4.74 -12.18 -4.67
C LEU A 198 4.64 -12.66 -3.22
N VAL A 199 4.58 -11.71 -2.27
CA VAL A 199 4.64 -11.98 -0.83
C VAL A 199 3.26 -12.27 -0.25
N TYR A 200 2.28 -11.42 -0.54
CA TYR A 200 0.97 -11.44 0.13
C TYR A 200 -0.17 -11.93 -0.77
N ARG A 201 0.11 -12.18 -2.06
CA ARG A 201 -0.89 -12.54 -3.08
C ARG A 201 -1.91 -11.44 -3.31
N PHE A 202 -2.96 -11.40 -2.49
CA PHE A 202 -4.04 -10.42 -2.58
C PHE A 202 -4.15 -9.63 -1.28
N LEU A 203 -3.86 -8.33 -1.37
CA LEU A 203 -3.78 -7.42 -0.21
C LEU A 203 -4.98 -6.47 -0.09
N GLY A 204 -5.92 -6.53 -1.05
CA GLY A 204 -7.08 -5.63 -1.08
C GLY A 204 -6.67 -4.15 -1.08
N ALA A 205 -7.26 -3.37 -0.18
CA ALA A 205 -6.93 -1.96 0.03
C ALA A 205 -5.78 -1.74 1.04
N GLN A 206 -5.30 -2.81 1.70
CA GLN A 206 -4.26 -2.66 2.71
C GLN A 206 -2.91 -2.36 2.05
N ARG A 207 -2.18 -1.41 2.63
CA ARG A 207 -0.81 -1.06 2.22
C ARG A 207 0.18 -1.58 3.25
N ILE A 208 1.16 -2.35 2.81
CA ILE A 208 2.26 -2.84 3.66
C ILE A 208 3.58 -2.34 3.07
N PRO A 209 4.45 -1.68 3.88
CA PRO A 209 5.75 -1.23 3.41
C PRO A 209 6.65 -2.41 3.05
N LEU A 210 7.46 -2.25 2.00
CA LEU A 210 8.46 -3.25 1.64
C LEU A 210 9.59 -3.28 2.69
N PRO A 211 10.31 -4.40 2.81
CA PRO A 211 11.51 -4.44 3.64
C PRO A 211 12.67 -3.67 2.99
N ALA A 212 13.61 -3.20 3.80
CA ALA A 212 14.76 -2.40 3.38
C ALA A 212 15.58 -3.06 2.26
N CYS A 213 15.78 -4.38 2.33
CA CYS A 213 16.50 -5.13 1.30
C CYS A 213 15.80 -5.08 -0.07
N ALA A 214 14.46 -5.14 -0.10
CA ALA A 214 13.69 -5.07 -1.34
C ALA A 214 13.68 -3.65 -1.91
N TYR A 215 13.50 -2.63 -1.06
CA TYR A 215 13.62 -1.22 -1.47
C TYR A 215 14.98 -0.94 -2.10
N HIS A 216 16.06 -1.31 -1.41
CA HIS A 216 17.41 -1.10 -1.92
C HIS A 216 17.64 -1.81 -3.26
N ALA A 217 17.23 -3.07 -3.40
CA ALA A 217 17.39 -3.82 -4.65
C ALA A 217 16.62 -3.20 -5.83
N ILE A 218 15.36 -2.82 -5.61
CA ILE A 218 14.50 -2.21 -6.64
C ILE A 218 14.99 -0.81 -7.00
N ARG A 219 15.27 0.06 -6.01
CA ARG A 219 15.75 1.43 -6.22
C ARG A 219 17.13 1.45 -6.89
N SER A 220 18.03 0.54 -6.51
CA SER A 220 19.34 0.40 -7.18
C SER A 220 19.20 -0.03 -8.64
N THR A 221 18.27 -0.96 -8.93
CA THR A 221 18.07 -1.47 -10.30
C THR A 221 17.44 -0.41 -11.23
N PHE A 222 16.53 0.40 -10.71
CA PHE A 222 15.79 1.41 -11.46
C PHE A 222 16.05 2.81 -10.91
N SER A 223 17.32 3.23 -10.86
CA SER A 223 17.72 4.59 -10.48
C SER A 223 18.14 5.38 -11.73
N ASP A 224 17.72 6.65 -11.80
CA ASP A 224 18.33 7.64 -12.68
C ASP A 224 19.39 8.47 -11.92
N GLN A 225 20.20 9.26 -12.63
CA GLN A 225 21.17 10.17 -12.00
C GLN A 225 20.44 11.24 -11.16
N ASP A 226 20.90 11.44 -9.92
CA ASP A 226 20.41 12.45 -8.95
C ASP A 226 18.89 12.41 -8.69
N GLU A 227 18.34 11.21 -8.46
CA GLU A 227 16.92 11.04 -8.22
C GLU A 227 16.58 10.93 -6.72
N SER A 228 15.69 11.80 -6.25
CA SER A 228 15.04 11.69 -4.94
C SER A 228 13.88 10.71 -5.02
N PHE A 229 13.79 9.77 -4.08
CA PHE A 229 12.67 8.83 -4.01
C PHE A 229 11.55 9.41 -3.14
N ILE A 230 10.30 9.06 -3.46
CA ILE A 230 9.16 9.27 -2.55
C ILE A 230 9.08 8.02 -1.64
N GLY A 231 8.93 8.26 -0.34
CA GLY A 231 8.84 7.19 0.66
C GLY A 231 7.47 6.52 0.69
N PHE A 232 7.37 5.42 1.41
CA PHE A 232 6.07 4.82 1.72
C PHE A 232 5.19 5.78 2.53
N GLU A 233 3.89 5.87 2.20
CA GLU A 233 2.92 6.67 2.96
C GLU A 233 1.64 5.84 3.20
N PHE A 234 1.11 5.93 4.42
CA PHE A 234 -0.22 5.42 4.74
C PHE A 234 -1.26 6.43 4.24
N GLU A 235 -2.38 5.92 3.71
CA GLU A 235 -3.53 6.77 3.40
C GLU A 235 -4.20 7.16 4.73
N GLU A 236 -4.38 8.46 4.98
CA GLU A 236 -5.20 8.93 6.10
C GLU A 236 -6.69 8.69 5.73
N ASP A 237 -7.43 8.02 6.61
CA ASP A 237 -8.86 7.71 6.45
C ASP A 237 -9.75 8.97 6.44
#